data_AF-A0AA38IIZ3-F1
#
_entry.id   AF-A0AA38IIZ3-F1
#
_cell.length_a   1.000
_cell.length_b   1.000
_cell.length_c   1.000
_cell.angle_alpha   90.00
_cell.angle_beta   90.00
_cell.angle_gamma   90.00
#
_symmetry.space_group_name_H-M   'P 1'
#
loop_
_entity.id
_entity.type
_entity.pdbx_description
1 polymer ?
#
loop_
_entity_poly.entity_id
_entity_poly.type
_entity_poly.pdbx_seq_one_letter_code
_entity_poly.pdbx_strand_id
1 'polypeptide(L)'
;MFADPSSKYFHSPLQHWAMAWLNFHRDIVLLPRPGTYGFVARLEPSSQFGVTNIDFALSQIFEYVSNSSHVPGVDLHFHLVYSVKKHNQILKTWDLDALTEIASGHNYGSLKLKLSRILPKQKDFRVCIEGYKKWAPEEVNGHWGITMGESDNGECVNNTVIDISSNGRRSLEQKSGKYKHSSCQNVVPYSAHNMKCLVSHTTLRHYTYEVASTNVPPRLKQIVTNLGEDLKSLYNQYYSYKIAHNENITEDSFKVDVTFPLAAHEINVEVATREQTYEFSGIPLKYWDWFKITPESTTYSLAFIEKHENGEIDHCTIRSKRRQFNQKAVSEVVPNEWTLYVANNLESHDHVYIKRVDDKIAVKLVRNDHTLEVLPVAETNDYHITYDADASSNERQEEWLHYRIFDEDIHKRLVIFLQQSGVHLEYDVRHVVITIPEGTYWYGQCYSGVKSLIPPTTGNLFFSKTNISSMEREVPTAEKISPSTSNITKEKI
;
A
#
# COMPACT_ATOMS: atom_id res chain seq x y z
N MET A 1 -8.30 12.35 -5.02
CA MET A 1 -9.66 12.91 -4.92
C MET A 1 -10.67 11.77 -5.07
N PHE A 2 -11.43 11.45 -4.03
CA PHE A 2 -12.53 10.49 -4.13
C PHE A 2 -13.77 11.24 -4.63
N ALA A 3 -14.68 10.56 -5.33
CA ALA A 3 -15.95 11.18 -5.67
C ALA A 3 -16.65 11.51 -4.36
N ASP A 4 -16.85 12.80 -4.12
CA ASP A 4 -17.81 13.27 -3.15
C ASP A 4 -19.11 12.49 -3.39
N PRO A 5 -19.68 11.77 -2.40
CA PRO A 5 -20.99 11.12 -2.54
C PRO A 5 -22.09 12.12 -2.92
N SER A 6 -21.83 13.44 -2.81
CA SER A 6 -22.68 14.52 -3.30
C SER A 6 -22.53 14.85 -4.80
N SER A 7 -21.61 14.22 -5.53
CA SER A 7 -21.45 14.33 -6.98
C SER A 7 -22.69 13.76 -7.69
N LYS A 8 -23.68 14.62 -7.95
CA LYS A 8 -24.96 14.27 -8.57
C LYS A 8 -24.88 13.82 -10.03
N TYR A 9 -23.69 13.76 -10.63
CA TYR A 9 -23.53 13.50 -12.06
C TYR A 9 -22.51 12.39 -12.32
N PHE A 10 -23.01 11.16 -12.46
CA PHE A 10 -22.27 10.10 -13.13
C PHE A 10 -22.62 10.17 -14.62
N HIS A 11 -21.62 10.24 -15.50
CA HIS A 11 -21.84 10.37 -16.93
C HIS A 11 -22.34 9.06 -17.57
N SER A 12 -22.23 7.92 -16.87
CA SER A 12 -22.79 6.64 -17.32
C SER A 12 -23.18 5.71 -16.17
N PRO A 13 -24.11 4.75 -16.41
CA PRO A 13 -24.43 3.69 -15.45
C PRO A 13 -23.23 2.82 -15.07
N LEU A 14 -22.29 2.58 -16.00
CA LEU A 14 -21.07 1.81 -15.73
C LEU A 14 -20.15 2.55 -14.75
N GLN A 15 -19.99 3.86 -14.94
CA GLN A 15 -19.23 4.70 -14.03
C GLN A 15 -19.88 4.71 -12.64
N HIS A 16 -21.20 4.81 -12.56
CA HIS A 16 -21.91 4.72 -11.28
C HIS A 16 -21.68 3.37 -10.60
N TRP A 17 -21.81 2.26 -11.33
CA TRP A 17 -21.59 0.92 -10.79
C TRP A 17 -20.14 0.73 -10.32
N ALA A 18 -19.15 1.15 -11.11
CA ALA A 18 -17.74 1.07 -10.74
C ALA A 18 -17.45 1.89 -9.48
N MET A 19 -18.00 3.09 -9.36
CA MET A 19 -17.85 3.93 -8.16
C MET A 19 -18.58 3.36 -6.95
N ALA A 20 -19.78 2.80 -7.13
CA ALA A 20 -20.51 2.13 -6.06
C ALA A 20 -19.77 0.87 -5.58
N TRP A 21 -19.18 0.11 -6.50
CA TRP A 21 -18.33 -1.03 -6.20
C TRP A 21 -17.07 -0.61 -5.43
N LEU A 22 -16.37 0.44 -5.89
CA LEU A 22 -15.20 0.99 -5.19
C LEU A 22 -15.55 1.50 -3.79
N ASN A 23 -16.70 2.17 -3.62
CA ASN A 23 -17.18 2.63 -2.32
C ASN A 23 -17.57 1.46 -1.40
N PHE A 24 -18.27 0.46 -1.91
CA PHE A 24 -18.59 -0.76 -1.17
C PHE A 24 -17.32 -1.49 -0.73
N HIS A 25 -16.34 -1.61 -1.62
CA HIS A 25 -15.05 -2.19 -1.27
C HIS A 25 -14.32 -1.36 -0.23
N ARG A 26 -14.33 -0.02 -0.36
CA ARG A 26 -13.79 0.87 0.67
C ARG A 26 -14.47 0.62 2.00
N ASP A 27 -15.80 0.60 2.05
CA ASP A 27 -16.53 0.45 3.31
C ASP A 27 -16.28 -0.92 3.95
N ILE A 28 -16.07 -1.98 3.15
CA ILE A 28 -15.67 -3.31 3.62
C ILE A 28 -14.20 -3.34 4.08
N VAL A 29 -13.28 -2.75 3.31
CA VAL A 29 -11.84 -2.72 3.62
C VAL A 29 -11.55 -1.81 4.82
N LEU A 30 -12.33 -0.75 4.99
CA LEU A 30 -12.30 0.15 6.14
C LEU A 30 -13.12 -0.37 7.31
N LEU A 31 -13.64 -1.61 7.26
CA LEU A 31 -14.23 -2.20 8.46
C LEU A 31 -13.16 -2.21 9.56
N PRO A 32 -13.50 -1.74 10.76
CA PRO A 32 -12.52 -1.41 11.78
C PRO A 32 -11.78 -2.63 12.36
N ARG A 33 -12.09 -3.85 11.89
CA ARG A 33 -11.52 -5.09 12.40
C ARG A 33 -11.20 -6.08 11.29
N PRO A 34 -10.07 -6.80 11.39
CA PRO A 34 -9.80 -7.94 10.54
C PRO A 34 -10.87 -9.00 10.73
N GLY A 35 -11.14 -9.75 9.67
CA GLY A 35 -12.22 -10.71 9.66
C GLY A 35 -12.50 -11.30 8.28
N THR A 36 -13.44 -12.22 8.26
CA THR A 36 -13.97 -12.82 7.04
C THR A 36 -15.28 -12.13 6.67
N TYR A 37 -15.31 -11.56 5.49
CA TYR A 37 -16.48 -10.91 4.91
C TYR A 37 -16.87 -11.63 3.63
N GLY A 38 -18.16 -11.67 3.35
CA GLY A 38 -18.64 -12.31 2.14
C GLY A 38 -19.98 -11.77 1.72
N PHE A 39 -20.23 -11.83 0.42
CA PHE A 39 -21.48 -11.42 -0.19
C PHE A 39 -21.86 -12.43 -1.27
N VAL A 40 -23.11 -12.85 -1.28
CA VAL A 40 -23.65 -13.72 -2.32
C VAL A 40 -24.88 -13.04 -2.92
N ALA A 41 -24.89 -12.91 -4.24
CA ALA A 41 -26.04 -12.45 -5.00
C ALA A 41 -26.45 -13.50 -6.02
N ARG A 42 -27.77 -13.60 -6.24
CA ARG A 42 -28.36 -14.34 -7.35
C ARG A 42 -29.19 -13.37 -8.16
N LEU A 43 -28.95 -13.35 -9.47
CA LEU A 43 -29.78 -12.66 -10.45
C LEU A 43 -30.53 -13.72 -11.25
N GLU A 44 -31.83 -13.54 -11.41
CA GLU A 44 -32.70 -14.41 -12.21
C GLU A 44 -33.10 -13.65 -13.48
N PRO A 45 -32.39 -13.83 -14.61
CA PRO A 45 -32.75 -13.16 -15.85
C PRO A 45 -34.12 -13.61 -16.34
N SER A 46 -34.75 -12.81 -17.20
CA SER A 46 -36.00 -13.18 -17.84
C SER A 46 -35.91 -14.57 -18.48
N SER A 47 -36.94 -15.39 -18.26
CA SER A 47 -37.07 -16.77 -18.76
C SER A 47 -36.97 -16.89 -20.28
N GLN A 48 -37.07 -15.77 -20.99
CA GLN A 48 -36.95 -15.68 -22.45
C GLN A 48 -35.52 -15.94 -22.97
N PHE A 49 -34.47 -15.71 -22.19
CA PHE A 49 -33.09 -15.69 -22.70
C PHE A 49 -32.28 -16.97 -22.44
N GLY A 50 -32.92 -18.10 -22.10
CA GLY A 50 -32.26 -19.40 -21.97
C GLY A 50 -31.22 -19.51 -20.82
N VAL A 51 -30.95 -18.43 -20.11
CA VAL A 51 -30.21 -18.35 -18.85
C VAL A 51 -31.25 -18.20 -17.75
N THR A 52 -31.16 -19.02 -16.71
CA THR A 52 -32.12 -18.97 -15.60
C THR A 52 -31.57 -18.25 -14.39
N ASN A 53 -30.26 -18.43 -14.11
CA ASN A 53 -29.63 -17.86 -12.93
C ASN A 53 -28.22 -17.37 -13.27
N ILE A 54 -27.82 -16.27 -12.66
CA ILE A 54 -26.45 -15.82 -12.57
C ILE A 54 -26.14 -15.72 -11.08
N ASP A 55 -25.21 -16.56 -10.62
CA ASP A 55 -24.78 -16.59 -9.23
C ASP A 55 -23.45 -15.84 -9.11
N PHE A 56 -23.37 -14.96 -8.13
CA PHE A 56 -22.19 -14.18 -7.78
C PHE A 56 -21.86 -14.43 -6.31
N ALA A 57 -20.64 -14.86 -6.02
CA ALA A 57 -20.16 -15.05 -4.66
C ALA A 57 -18.82 -14.34 -4.51
N LEU A 58 -18.70 -13.55 -3.45
CA LEU A 58 -17.51 -12.84 -3.05
C LEU A 58 -17.15 -13.26 -1.63
N SER A 59 -15.87 -13.54 -1.39
CA SER A 59 -15.27 -13.81 -0.10
C SER A 59 -14.02 -12.97 0.02
N GLN A 60 -13.85 -12.33 1.17
CA GLN A 60 -12.66 -11.56 1.52
C GLN A 60 -12.25 -11.95 2.93
N ILE A 61 -11.02 -12.41 3.09
CA ILE A 61 -10.38 -12.68 4.36
C ILE A 61 -9.27 -11.66 4.50
N PHE A 62 -9.31 -10.89 5.58
CA PHE A 62 -8.30 -9.89 5.89
C PHE A 62 -7.72 -10.19 7.27
N GLU A 63 -6.42 -10.41 7.32
CA GLU A 63 -5.69 -10.78 8.53
C GLU A 63 -4.48 -9.86 8.74
N TYR A 64 -4.22 -9.52 10.01
CA TYR A 64 -2.97 -8.85 10.37
C TYR A 64 -1.89 -9.90 10.63
N VAL A 65 -0.77 -9.76 9.94
CA VAL A 65 0.39 -10.65 10.07
C VAL A 65 1.28 -10.24 11.25
N SER A 66 1.25 -8.96 11.62
CA SER A 66 2.05 -8.42 12.72
C SER A 66 1.22 -7.55 13.65
N ASN A 67 1.63 -7.53 14.93
CA ASN A 67 1.08 -6.62 15.93
C ASN A 67 1.65 -5.20 15.82
N SER A 68 2.38 -4.85 14.75
CA SER A 68 2.76 -3.45 14.53
C SER A 68 1.48 -2.66 14.35
N SER A 69 1.26 -1.72 15.25
CA SER A 69 -0.01 -1.01 15.30
C SER A 69 -0.23 -0.06 14.13
N HIS A 70 0.81 0.30 13.36
CA HIS A 70 0.78 1.47 12.49
C HIS A 70 1.10 1.17 11.04
N VAL A 71 2.04 0.24 10.83
CA VAL A 71 2.35 -0.31 9.53
C VAL A 71 2.28 -1.84 9.67
N PRO A 72 1.09 -2.37 10.05
CA PRO A 72 0.92 -3.80 10.25
C PRO A 72 1.21 -4.53 8.95
N GLY A 73 1.77 -5.72 9.08
CA GLY A 73 1.70 -6.66 7.97
C GLY A 73 0.25 -7.04 7.71
N VAL A 74 -0.15 -7.16 6.46
CA VAL A 74 -1.52 -7.44 6.04
C VAL A 74 -1.51 -8.56 5.04
N ASP A 75 -2.29 -9.60 5.31
CA ASP A 75 -2.66 -10.62 4.34
C ASP A 75 -4.12 -10.41 3.94
N LEU A 76 -4.33 -10.24 2.64
CA LEU A 76 -5.64 -10.06 2.04
C LEU A 76 -5.87 -11.19 1.05
N HIS A 77 -6.78 -12.09 1.39
CA HIS A 77 -7.26 -13.13 0.49
C HIS A 77 -8.64 -12.75 -0.05
N PHE A 78 -8.73 -12.59 -1.36
CA PHE A 78 -9.92 -12.22 -2.10
C PHE A 78 -10.31 -13.36 -3.04
N HIS A 79 -11.54 -13.82 -2.97
CA HIS A 79 -12.06 -14.88 -3.82
C HIS A 79 -13.43 -14.51 -4.36
N LEU A 80 -13.59 -14.58 -5.69
CA LEU A 80 -14.79 -14.18 -6.40
C LEU A 80 -15.17 -15.24 -7.43
N VAL A 81 -16.40 -15.73 -7.34
CA VAL A 81 -16.97 -16.72 -8.26
C VAL A 81 -18.19 -16.11 -8.94
N TYR A 82 -18.19 -16.15 -10.27
CA TYR A 82 -19.31 -15.73 -11.11
C TYR A 82 -19.73 -16.91 -12.00
N SER A 83 -20.95 -17.43 -11.80
CA SER A 83 -21.46 -18.59 -12.53
C SER A 83 -22.74 -18.26 -13.29
N VAL A 84 -22.76 -18.55 -14.59
CA VAL A 84 -23.95 -18.44 -15.43
C VAL A 84 -24.56 -19.84 -15.56
N LYS A 85 -25.86 -19.95 -15.26
CA LYS A 85 -26.58 -21.23 -15.19
C LYS A 85 -27.82 -21.22 -16.09
N LYS A 86 -28.10 -22.38 -16.67
CA LYS A 86 -29.38 -22.71 -17.31
C LYS A 86 -30.02 -23.85 -16.53
N HIS A 87 -31.13 -23.55 -15.88
CA HIS A 87 -31.68 -24.35 -14.78
C HIS A 87 -30.59 -24.64 -13.74
N ASN A 88 -30.30 -25.92 -13.49
CA ASN A 88 -29.27 -26.38 -12.56
C ASN A 88 -27.93 -26.69 -13.25
N GLN A 89 -27.81 -26.45 -14.57
CA GLN A 89 -26.59 -26.69 -15.31
C GLN A 89 -25.73 -25.42 -15.39
N ILE A 90 -24.49 -25.49 -14.94
CA ILE A 90 -23.50 -24.43 -15.12
C ILE A 90 -23.12 -24.39 -16.60
N LEU A 91 -23.24 -23.23 -17.22
CA LEU A 91 -22.81 -23.00 -18.60
C LEU A 91 -21.38 -22.47 -18.65
N LYS A 92 -21.04 -21.58 -17.70
CA LYS A 92 -19.74 -20.92 -17.61
C LYS A 92 -19.51 -20.43 -16.19
N THR A 93 -18.30 -20.60 -15.70
CA THR A 93 -17.84 -19.96 -14.45
C THR A 93 -16.59 -19.13 -14.72
N TRP A 94 -16.53 -17.96 -14.11
CA TRP A 94 -15.30 -17.23 -13.85
C TRP A 94 -15.00 -17.35 -12.36
N ASP A 95 -13.77 -17.73 -12.04
CA ASP A 95 -13.27 -17.91 -10.69
C ASP A 95 -11.99 -17.08 -10.56
N LEU A 96 -12.00 -16.12 -9.64
CA LEU A 96 -10.91 -15.21 -9.35
C LEU A 96 -10.46 -15.44 -7.91
N ASP A 97 -9.22 -15.86 -7.74
CA ASP A 97 -8.57 -16.04 -6.45
C ASP A 97 -7.35 -15.12 -6.39
N ALA A 98 -7.25 -14.27 -5.38
CA ALA A 98 -6.18 -13.29 -5.25
C ALA A 98 -5.70 -13.23 -3.80
N LEU A 99 -4.40 -13.41 -3.61
CA LEU A 99 -3.71 -13.25 -2.33
C LEU A 99 -2.72 -12.09 -2.45
N THR A 100 -2.90 -11.09 -1.60
CA THR A 100 -1.97 -9.98 -1.45
C THR A 100 -1.36 -10.05 -0.05
N GLU A 101 -0.05 -10.06 0.03
CA GLU A 101 0.68 -10.05 1.30
C GLU A 101 1.48 -8.75 1.35
N ILE A 102 1.42 -8.02 2.46
CA ILE A 102 2.23 -6.82 2.71
C ILE A 102 2.95 -7.06 4.02
N ALA A 103 4.28 -7.01 4.00
CA ALA A 103 5.08 -7.18 5.20
C ALA A 103 4.95 -5.95 6.12
N SER A 104 5.15 -6.17 7.42
CA SER A 104 5.20 -5.08 8.39
C SER A 104 6.29 -4.07 8.03
N GLY A 105 6.00 -2.77 8.19
CA GLY A 105 6.91 -1.71 7.73
C GLY A 105 6.87 -1.46 6.21
N HIS A 106 6.07 -2.22 5.46
CA HIS A 106 5.86 -2.08 4.01
C HIS A 106 7.17 -2.10 3.18
N ASN A 107 8.16 -2.86 3.64
CA ASN A 107 9.42 -3.05 2.92
C ASN A 107 9.33 -4.16 1.86
N TYR A 108 8.27 -4.96 1.88
CA TYR A 108 7.99 -6.03 0.94
C TYR A 108 6.49 -6.21 0.77
N GLY A 109 6.07 -6.57 -0.44
CA GLY A 109 4.70 -6.93 -0.75
C GLY A 109 4.66 -7.92 -1.92
N SER A 110 3.69 -8.81 -1.90
CA SER A 110 3.48 -9.84 -2.93
C SER A 110 2.02 -9.83 -3.40
N LEU A 111 1.81 -10.26 -4.64
CA LEU A 111 0.49 -10.52 -5.20
C LEU A 111 0.54 -11.86 -5.91
N LYS A 112 -0.45 -12.71 -5.65
CA LYS A 112 -0.73 -13.92 -6.42
C LYS A 112 -2.19 -13.87 -6.82
N LEU A 113 -2.47 -13.72 -8.10
CA LEU A 113 -3.81 -13.66 -8.66
C LEU A 113 -3.98 -14.78 -9.67
N LYS A 114 -5.11 -15.46 -9.61
CA LYS A 114 -5.50 -16.54 -10.50
C LYS A 114 -6.92 -16.31 -10.98
N LEU A 115 -7.06 -16.11 -12.29
CA LEU A 115 -8.35 -15.97 -12.97
C LEU A 115 -8.57 -17.20 -13.85
N SER A 116 -9.60 -17.99 -13.55
CA SER A 116 -9.96 -19.20 -14.26
C SER A 116 -11.31 -19.04 -14.97
N ARG A 117 -11.36 -19.40 -16.24
CA ARG A 117 -12.59 -19.56 -17.03
C ARG A 117 -12.88 -21.04 -17.19
N ILE A 118 -13.94 -21.49 -16.54
CA ILE A 118 -14.36 -22.90 -16.51
C ILE A 118 -15.56 -23.07 -17.43
N LEU A 119 -15.43 -23.97 -18.39
CA LEU A 119 -16.48 -24.35 -19.34
C LEU A 119 -16.71 -25.86 -19.26
N PRO A 120 -17.95 -26.34 -19.13
CA PRO A 120 -18.21 -27.77 -19.07
C PRO A 120 -17.64 -28.49 -20.31
N LYS A 121 -16.92 -29.60 -20.08
CA LYS A 121 -16.32 -30.46 -21.12
C LYS A 121 -15.19 -29.81 -21.94
N GLN A 122 -14.65 -28.68 -21.49
CA GLN A 122 -13.46 -28.05 -22.08
C GLN A 122 -12.37 -27.91 -21.03
N LYS A 123 -11.13 -27.70 -21.49
CA LYS A 123 -10.03 -27.32 -20.59
C LYS A 123 -10.30 -25.95 -19.98
N ASP A 124 -9.85 -25.75 -18.75
CA ASP A 124 -9.99 -24.46 -18.11
C ASP A 124 -8.95 -23.51 -18.71
N PHE A 125 -9.40 -22.32 -19.13
CA PHE A 125 -8.47 -21.25 -19.49
C PHE A 125 -8.11 -20.47 -18.24
N ARG A 126 -6.82 -20.31 -17.96
CA ARG A 126 -6.32 -19.64 -16.75
C ARG A 126 -5.36 -18.52 -17.09
N VAL A 127 -5.44 -17.45 -16.30
CA VAL A 127 -4.48 -16.36 -16.26
C VAL A 127 -3.98 -16.27 -14.83
N CYS A 128 -2.67 -16.36 -14.65
CA CYS A 128 -2.03 -16.24 -13.35
C CYS A 128 -1.09 -15.04 -13.37
N ILE A 129 -1.14 -14.23 -12.31
CA ILE A 129 -0.29 -13.07 -12.12
C ILE A 129 0.38 -13.27 -10.78
N GLU A 130 1.70 -13.39 -10.79
CA GLU A 130 2.49 -13.49 -9.57
C GLU A 130 3.52 -12.37 -9.61
N GLY A 131 3.63 -11.64 -8.51
CA GLY A 131 4.60 -10.57 -8.45
C GLY A 131 4.94 -10.18 -7.04
N TYR A 132 6.04 -9.45 -6.94
CA TYR A 132 6.46 -8.86 -5.69
C TYR A 132 7.04 -7.48 -5.91
N LYS A 133 7.11 -6.75 -4.80
CA LYS A 133 7.71 -5.42 -4.72
C LYS A 133 8.47 -5.31 -3.42
N LYS A 134 9.67 -4.74 -3.49
CA LYS A 134 10.60 -4.56 -2.38
C LYS A 134 11.01 -3.10 -2.32
N TRP A 135 10.83 -2.49 -1.16
CA TRP A 135 11.24 -1.12 -0.89
C TRP A 135 12.57 -1.12 -0.14
N ALA A 136 13.48 -0.29 -0.61
CA ALA A 136 14.76 0.02 0.01
C ALA A 136 14.87 1.55 0.17
N PRO A 137 15.82 2.06 0.99
CA PRO A 137 15.98 3.49 1.25
C PRO A 137 15.94 4.40 0.02
N GLU A 138 16.63 4.00 -1.06
CA GLU A 138 16.84 4.83 -2.25
C GLU A 138 16.24 4.26 -3.53
N GLU A 139 15.65 3.08 -3.45
CA GLU A 139 15.15 2.34 -4.60
C GLU A 139 13.98 1.43 -4.26
N VAL A 140 13.23 1.06 -5.27
CA VAL A 140 12.15 0.09 -5.21
C VAL A 140 12.34 -0.87 -6.35
N ASN A 141 12.36 -2.16 -6.06
CA ASN A 141 12.48 -3.20 -7.06
C ASN A 141 11.21 -4.03 -7.09
N GLY A 142 10.78 -4.46 -8.25
CA GLY A 142 9.61 -5.31 -8.40
C GLY A 142 9.72 -6.19 -9.63
N HIS A 143 8.94 -7.26 -9.61
CA HIS A 143 8.87 -8.24 -10.68
C HIS A 143 7.46 -8.80 -10.73
N TRP A 144 6.89 -8.92 -11.93
CA TRP A 144 5.55 -9.42 -12.16
C TRP A 144 5.55 -10.37 -13.36
N GLY A 145 5.27 -11.63 -13.10
CA GLY A 145 5.06 -12.66 -14.11
C GLY A 145 3.58 -12.86 -14.37
N ILE A 146 3.17 -12.78 -15.64
CA ILE A 146 1.83 -13.12 -16.10
C ILE A 146 1.95 -14.37 -16.97
N THR A 147 1.25 -15.42 -16.59
CA THR A 147 1.18 -16.66 -17.36
C THR A 147 -0.26 -16.94 -17.75
N MET A 148 -0.48 -17.47 -18.96
CA MET A 148 -1.83 -17.83 -19.38
C MET A 148 -1.85 -19.04 -20.33
N GLY A 149 -2.92 -19.82 -20.25
CA GLY A 149 -3.18 -20.93 -21.15
C GLY A 149 -4.27 -21.87 -20.67
N GLU A 150 -4.46 -22.97 -21.40
CA GLU A 150 -5.45 -24.00 -21.09
C GLU A 150 -4.83 -25.13 -20.24
N SER A 151 -5.53 -25.54 -19.18
CA SER A 151 -5.04 -26.51 -18.20
C SER A 151 -6.13 -27.51 -17.78
N ASP A 152 -5.75 -28.77 -17.56
CA ASP A 152 -6.65 -29.86 -17.15
C ASP A 152 -6.68 -30.08 -15.62
N ASN A 153 -5.58 -29.77 -14.93
CA ASN A 153 -5.39 -30.01 -13.49
C ASN A 153 -5.55 -28.74 -12.64
N GLY A 154 -5.77 -27.62 -13.31
CA GLY A 154 -5.93 -26.33 -12.68
C GLY A 154 -4.65 -25.62 -12.23
N GLU A 155 -3.51 -26.07 -12.73
CA GLU A 155 -2.25 -25.35 -12.58
C GLU A 155 -2.11 -24.22 -13.60
N CYS A 156 -1.28 -23.23 -13.28
CA CYS A 156 -0.90 -22.15 -14.19
C CYS A 156 0.08 -22.72 -15.23
N VAL A 157 -0.24 -22.57 -16.51
CA VAL A 157 0.57 -23.07 -17.62
C VAL A 157 1.30 -21.92 -18.31
N ASN A 158 2.56 -22.16 -18.67
CA ASN A 158 3.44 -21.15 -19.29
C ASN A 158 3.32 -21.11 -20.82
N ASN A 159 2.10 -21.27 -21.35
CA ASN A 159 1.89 -21.25 -22.81
C ASN A 159 2.17 -19.86 -23.38
N THR A 160 1.74 -18.82 -22.65
CA THR A 160 2.08 -17.43 -22.88
C THR A 160 2.65 -16.87 -21.59
N VAL A 161 3.77 -16.17 -21.69
CA VAL A 161 4.46 -15.55 -20.57
C VAL A 161 4.69 -14.08 -20.88
N ILE A 162 4.35 -13.21 -19.94
CA ILE A 162 4.72 -11.80 -19.95
C ILE A 162 5.43 -11.54 -18.63
N ASP A 163 6.68 -11.13 -18.71
CA ASP A 163 7.52 -10.80 -17.57
C ASP A 163 7.73 -9.29 -17.52
N ILE A 164 7.55 -8.70 -16.34
CA ILE A 164 7.66 -7.27 -16.10
C ILE A 164 8.61 -7.06 -14.93
N SER A 165 9.81 -6.57 -15.19
CA SER A 165 10.69 -6.06 -14.15
C SER A 165 10.43 -4.57 -13.93
N SER A 166 10.56 -4.09 -12.69
CA SER A 166 10.41 -2.68 -12.37
C SER A 166 11.50 -2.22 -11.41
N ASN A 167 12.09 -1.06 -11.68
CA ASN A 167 13.05 -0.39 -10.81
C ASN A 167 12.65 1.08 -10.64
N GLY A 168 12.27 1.47 -9.43
CA GLY A 168 12.09 2.85 -9.00
C GLY A 168 13.37 3.35 -8.33
N ARG A 169 13.77 4.59 -8.61
CA ARG A 169 14.95 5.23 -8.00
C ARG A 169 14.78 6.73 -7.86
N ARG A 170 15.63 7.33 -7.01
CA ARG A 170 15.79 8.79 -6.95
C ARG A 170 16.23 9.31 -8.33
N SER A 171 15.59 10.37 -8.83
CA SER A 171 15.99 10.99 -10.11
C SER A 171 17.38 11.64 -10.01
N LEU A 172 17.99 11.95 -11.15
CA LEU A 172 19.28 12.68 -11.18
C LEU A 172 19.15 14.06 -10.52
N GLU A 173 18.01 14.73 -10.71
CA GLU A 173 17.68 15.98 -10.04
C GLU A 173 17.69 15.81 -8.52
N GLN A 174 17.06 14.75 -8.00
CA GLN A 174 17.04 14.44 -6.57
C GLN A 174 18.43 14.13 -6.00
N LYS A 175 19.29 13.46 -6.77
CA LYS A 175 20.66 13.15 -6.36
C LYS A 175 21.57 14.38 -6.37
N SER A 176 21.27 15.38 -7.18
CA SER A 176 22.06 16.62 -7.25
C SER A 176 21.94 17.50 -6.02
N GLY A 177 20.89 17.31 -5.20
CA GLY A 177 20.61 18.13 -4.01
C GLY A 177 20.15 19.57 -4.31
N LYS A 178 20.08 19.98 -5.59
CA LYS A 178 19.76 21.36 -6.01
C LYS A 178 18.34 21.45 -6.54
N TYR A 179 17.35 21.28 -5.68
CA TYR A 179 15.94 21.36 -6.08
C TYR A 179 15.07 21.88 -4.94
N LYS A 180 14.01 22.58 -5.32
CA LYS A 180 12.95 22.99 -4.41
C LYS A 180 11.69 22.24 -4.82
N HIS A 181 11.19 21.37 -3.96
CA HIS A 181 9.90 20.74 -4.21
C HIS A 181 8.81 21.80 -4.23
N SER A 182 7.94 21.76 -5.24
CA SER A 182 6.77 22.64 -5.33
C SER A 182 5.86 22.53 -4.09
N SER A 183 5.75 21.33 -3.52
CA SER A 183 5.01 21.06 -2.27
C SER A 183 5.61 21.73 -1.03
N CYS A 184 6.86 22.19 -1.09
CA CYS A 184 7.57 22.83 0.03
C CYS A 184 7.56 24.37 -0.07
N GLN A 185 6.79 24.98 -0.98
CA GLN A 185 6.84 26.44 -1.19
C GLN A 185 6.23 27.28 -0.06
N ASN A 186 5.43 26.69 0.84
CA ASN A 186 4.81 27.38 1.97
C ASN A 186 4.85 26.48 3.23
N VAL A 187 6.04 26.18 3.74
CA VAL A 187 6.20 25.37 4.96
C VAL A 187 5.79 26.21 6.17
N VAL A 188 4.49 26.33 6.41
CA VAL A 188 3.97 26.90 7.66
C VAL A 188 4.33 25.92 8.77
N PRO A 189 5.05 26.35 9.83
CA PRO A 189 5.32 25.49 10.96
C PRO A 189 4.02 24.87 11.46
N TYR A 190 3.98 23.53 11.54
CA TYR A 190 2.87 22.77 12.15
C TYR A 190 1.57 22.76 11.31
N SER A 191 1.69 22.44 10.02
CA SER A 191 0.52 22.21 9.17
C SER A 191 0.64 20.89 8.40
N ALA A 192 -0.49 20.32 7.96
CA ALA A 192 -0.52 19.16 7.08
C ALA A 192 0.25 19.36 5.74
N HIS A 193 0.59 20.61 5.40
CA HIS A 193 1.43 20.94 4.26
C HIS A 193 2.89 20.48 4.47
N ASN A 194 3.35 20.34 5.72
CA ASN A 194 4.67 19.79 6.03
C ASN A 194 4.76 18.33 5.58
N MET A 195 3.74 17.50 5.85
CA MET A 195 3.78 16.08 5.49
C MET A 195 3.91 15.87 3.98
N LYS A 196 3.18 16.64 3.15
CA LYS A 196 3.31 16.57 1.68
C LYS A 196 4.71 16.93 1.21
N CYS A 197 5.35 17.91 1.86
CA CYS A 197 6.74 18.26 1.62
C CYS A 197 7.68 17.09 1.99
N LEU A 198 7.54 16.53 3.19
CA LEU A 198 8.36 15.42 3.68
C LEU A 198 8.23 14.15 2.84
N VAL A 199 7.00 13.79 2.47
CA VAL A 199 6.71 12.70 1.53
C VAL A 199 7.41 12.96 0.21
N SER A 200 7.35 14.18 -0.32
CA SER A 200 8.00 14.52 -1.60
C SER A 200 9.51 14.30 -1.58
N HIS A 201 10.20 14.56 -0.46
CA HIS A 201 11.64 14.31 -0.33
C HIS A 201 12.04 12.83 -0.27
N THR A 202 11.09 11.96 0.07
CA THR A 202 11.29 10.51 0.17
C THR A 202 10.66 9.76 -1.02
N THR A 203 9.95 10.47 -1.90
CA THR A 203 9.38 9.88 -3.10
C THR A 203 10.43 9.56 -4.16
N LEU A 204 10.31 8.41 -4.82
CA LEU A 204 11.09 8.08 -6.00
C LEU A 204 10.46 8.74 -7.24
N ARG A 205 11.31 9.23 -8.14
CA ARG A 205 10.88 10.09 -9.27
C ARG A 205 11.22 9.53 -10.63
N HIS A 206 11.91 8.41 -10.69
CA HIS A 206 12.25 7.74 -11.94
C HIS A 206 11.97 6.25 -11.78
N TYR A 207 11.10 5.72 -12.64
CA TYR A 207 10.73 4.32 -12.68
C TYR A 207 11.03 3.77 -14.06
N THR A 208 11.71 2.64 -14.11
CA THR A 208 11.95 1.90 -15.32
C THR A 208 11.17 0.59 -15.24
N TYR A 209 10.43 0.26 -16.29
CA TYR A 209 9.74 -1.01 -16.46
C TYR A 209 10.32 -1.70 -17.69
N GLU A 210 10.75 -2.94 -17.55
CA GLU A 210 11.20 -3.75 -18.68
C GLU A 210 10.20 -4.88 -18.85
N VAL A 211 9.57 -4.93 -20.02
CA VAL A 211 8.56 -5.93 -20.34
C VAL A 211 9.14 -6.85 -21.39
N ALA A 212 9.18 -8.15 -21.08
CA ALA A 212 9.55 -9.20 -22.00
C ALA A 212 8.37 -10.15 -22.17
N SER A 213 8.14 -10.64 -23.38
CA SER A 213 7.02 -11.53 -23.63
C SER A 213 7.42 -12.73 -24.50
N THR A 214 6.72 -13.85 -24.31
CA THR A 214 6.96 -15.09 -25.06
C THR A 214 5.63 -15.73 -25.41
N ASN A 215 5.47 -16.14 -26.67
CA ASN A 215 4.29 -16.83 -27.17
C ASN A 215 2.96 -16.09 -26.92
N VAL A 216 2.97 -14.74 -26.99
CA VAL A 216 1.75 -13.94 -26.87
C VAL A 216 0.88 -14.13 -28.11
N PRO A 217 -0.40 -14.53 -27.97
CA PRO A 217 -1.27 -14.75 -29.12
C PRO A 217 -1.42 -13.47 -29.96
N PRO A 218 -1.44 -13.54 -31.30
CA PRO A 218 -1.52 -12.35 -32.16
C PRO A 218 -2.70 -11.43 -31.83
N ARG A 219 -3.84 -12.00 -31.42
CA ARG A 219 -5.01 -11.22 -30.99
C ARG A 219 -4.74 -10.38 -29.74
N LEU A 220 -3.98 -10.91 -28.78
CA LEU A 220 -3.62 -10.15 -27.58
C LEU A 220 -2.60 -9.06 -27.91
N LYS A 221 -1.60 -9.36 -28.76
CA LYS A 221 -0.67 -8.35 -29.29
C LYS A 221 -1.44 -7.21 -29.95
N GLN A 222 -2.42 -7.52 -30.80
CA GLN A 222 -3.25 -6.53 -31.48
C GLN A 222 -4.04 -5.64 -30.51
N ILE A 223 -4.63 -6.21 -29.45
CA ILE A 223 -5.34 -5.43 -28.43
C ILE A 223 -4.40 -4.43 -27.74
N VAL A 224 -3.20 -4.87 -27.36
CA VAL A 224 -2.19 -4.02 -26.72
C VAL A 224 -1.71 -2.93 -27.68
N THR A 225 -1.45 -3.27 -28.94
CA THR A 225 -1.07 -2.29 -29.97
C THR A 225 -2.16 -1.23 -30.17
N ASN A 226 -3.42 -1.64 -30.31
CA ASN A 226 -4.53 -0.71 -30.48
C ASN A 226 -4.68 0.21 -29.26
N LEU A 227 -4.57 -0.32 -28.04
CA LEU A 227 -4.59 0.49 -26.82
C LEU A 227 -3.43 1.50 -26.80
N GLY A 228 -2.24 1.11 -27.26
CA GLY A 228 -1.10 2.01 -27.40
C GLY A 228 -1.38 3.15 -28.40
N GLU A 229 -1.96 2.85 -29.55
CA GLU A 229 -2.35 3.87 -30.55
C GLU A 229 -3.46 4.81 -30.04
N ASP A 230 -4.43 4.27 -29.31
CA ASP A 230 -5.47 5.08 -28.66
C ASP A 230 -4.88 6.05 -27.63
N LEU A 231 -3.91 5.60 -26.82
CA LEU A 231 -3.18 6.46 -25.87
C LEU A 231 -2.38 7.55 -26.58
N LYS A 232 -1.69 7.21 -27.68
CA LYS A 232 -0.98 8.20 -28.51
C LYS A 232 -1.93 9.25 -29.06
N SER A 233 -3.08 8.83 -29.57
CA SER A 233 -4.12 9.74 -30.07
C SER A 233 -4.67 10.65 -28.97
N LEU A 234 -5.00 10.08 -27.81
CA LEU A 234 -5.55 10.81 -26.66
C LEU A 234 -4.59 11.88 -26.12
N TYR A 235 -3.30 11.57 -26.08
CA TYR A 235 -2.26 12.46 -25.55
C TYR A 235 -1.39 13.09 -26.66
N ASN A 236 -1.91 13.22 -27.89
CA ASN A 236 -1.15 13.66 -29.05
C ASN A 236 -0.44 15.02 -28.85
N GLN A 237 -0.99 15.92 -28.04
CA GLN A 237 -0.35 17.22 -27.74
C GLN A 237 0.91 17.12 -26.87
N TYR A 238 1.13 15.99 -26.20
CA TYR A 238 2.30 15.70 -25.37
C TYR A 238 3.27 14.72 -26.05
N TYR A 239 2.85 14.14 -27.18
CA TYR A 239 3.52 13.05 -27.85
C TYR A 239 4.63 13.54 -28.79
N SER A 240 5.81 12.95 -28.70
CA SER A 240 6.88 13.06 -29.68
C SER A 240 7.43 11.70 -30.08
N TYR A 241 7.74 11.56 -31.37
CA TYR A 241 8.23 10.33 -31.97
C TYR A 241 9.70 10.46 -32.37
N LYS A 242 10.51 9.43 -32.07
CA LYS A 242 11.93 9.35 -32.43
C LYS A 242 12.22 7.99 -33.04
N ILE A 243 12.77 7.98 -34.26
CA ILE A 243 13.34 6.76 -34.84
C ILE A 243 14.68 6.54 -34.16
N ALA A 244 14.72 5.62 -33.20
CA ALA A 244 15.92 5.25 -32.47
C ALA A 244 15.95 3.73 -32.36
N HIS A 245 16.87 3.10 -33.09
CA HIS A 245 17.08 1.66 -32.98
C HIS A 245 17.79 1.35 -31.67
N ASN A 246 17.27 0.43 -30.88
CA ASN A 246 17.87 -0.01 -29.64
C ASN A 246 18.14 -1.52 -29.69
N GLU A 247 19.39 -1.88 -30.00
CA GLU A 247 19.82 -3.28 -30.11
C GLU A 247 19.75 -4.06 -28.79
N ASN A 248 19.66 -3.36 -27.64
CA ASN A 248 19.54 -3.99 -26.33
C ASN A 248 18.11 -4.49 -26.03
N ILE A 249 17.12 -4.15 -26.85
CA ILE A 249 15.72 -4.56 -26.69
C ILE A 249 15.39 -5.61 -27.75
N THR A 250 14.91 -6.78 -27.33
CA THR A 250 14.47 -7.85 -28.23
C THR A 250 13.12 -7.52 -28.88
N GLU A 251 12.77 -8.20 -29.98
CA GLU A 251 11.53 -7.94 -30.74
C GLU A 251 10.24 -8.09 -29.91
N ASP A 252 10.21 -9.04 -28.98
CA ASP A 252 9.06 -9.28 -28.10
C ASP A 252 9.14 -8.53 -26.75
N SER A 253 9.99 -7.50 -26.68
CA SER A 253 10.23 -6.72 -25.47
C SER A 253 10.12 -5.22 -25.72
N PHE A 254 9.82 -4.49 -24.65
CA PHE A 254 9.87 -3.04 -24.64
C PHE A 254 10.22 -2.53 -23.25
N LYS A 255 10.72 -1.31 -23.21
CA LYS A 255 11.10 -0.60 -21.98
C LYS A 255 10.22 0.63 -21.83
N VAL A 256 9.76 0.91 -20.62
CA VAL A 256 9.02 2.12 -20.28
C VAL A 256 9.77 2.86 -19.18
N ASP A 257 10.19 4.08 -19.45
CA ASP A 257 10.81 4.96 -18.46
C ASP A 257 9.83 6.07 -18.08
N VAL A 258 9.47 6.13 -16.80
CA VAL A 258 8.53 7.09 -16.23
C VAL A 258 9.28 8.04 -15.31
N THR A 259 9.24 9.33 -15.62
CA THR A 259 9.89 10.37 -14.81
C THR A 259 8.86 11.38 -14.30
N PHE A 260 8.99 11.73 -13.03
CA PHE A 260 8.20 12.77 -12.37
C PHE A 260 9.11 13.95 -12.03
N PRO A 261 9.16 15.01 -12.86
CA PRO A 261 9.97 16.19 -12.57
C PRO A 261 9.69 16.78 -11.18
N LEU A 262 10.69 17.33 -10.49
CA LEU A 262 10.48 17.90 -9.14
C LEU A 262 9.82 19.28 -9.19
N ALA A 263 10.16 20.07 -10.22
CA ALA A 263 9.69 21.44 -10.39
C ALA A 263 8.25 21.55 -10.92
N ALA A 264 7.72 20.50 -11.54
CA ALA A 264 6.44 20.50 -12.23
C ALA A 264 5.52 19.38 -11.73
N HIS A 265 4.21 19.59 -11.81
CA HIS A 265 3.19 18.61 -11.42
C HIS A 265 2.75 17.79 -12.65
N GLU A 266 3.71 17.13 -13.27
CA GLU A 266 3.57 16.44 -14.54
C GLU A 266 4.29 15.09 -14.53
N ILE A 267 4.04 14.29 -15.56
CA ILE A 267 4.66 12.99 -15.81
C ILE A 267 5.23 12.96 -17.23
N ASN A 268 6.44 12.44 -17.33
CA ASN A 268 7.11 12.14 -18.59
C ASN A 268 7.18 10.62 -18.74
N VAL A 269 6.80 10.10 -19.89
CA VAL A 269 6.80 8.66 -20.18
C VAL A 269 7.53 8.44 -21.49
N GLU A 270 8.64 7.72 -21.47
CA GLU A 270 9.33 7.25 -22.66
C GLU A 270 9.06 5.76 -22.82
N VAL A 271 8.71 5.33 -24.03
CA VAL A 271 8.55 3.92 -24.39
C VAL A 271 9.52 3.61 -25.52
N ALA A 272 10.44 2.69 -25.26
CA ALA A 272 11.41 2.22 -26.22
C ALA A 272 11.10 0.77 -26.60
N THR A 273 11.01 0.49 -27.89
CA THR A 273 11.04 -0.85 -28.46
C THR A 273 12.37 -1.05 -29.19
N ARG A 274 12.58 -2.21 -29.81
CA ARG A 274 13.75 -2.44 -30.66
C ARG A 274 13.87 -1.43 -31.80
N GLU A 275 12.75 -1.07 -32.42
CA GLU A 275 12.73 -0.30 -33.68
C GLU A 275 12.47 1.20 -33.48
N GLN A 276 11.79 1.56 -32.40
CA GLN A 276 11.27 2.92 -32.23
C GLN A 276 11.25 3.33 -30.75
N THR A 277 11.41 4.63 -30.52
CA THR A 277 11.17 5.25 -29.22
C THR A 277 10.14 6.35 -29.39
N TYR A 278 9.16 6.39 -28.50
CA TYR A 278 8.24 7.50 -28.42
C TYR A 278 8.14 7.99 -26.99
N GLU A 279 7.89 9.28 -26.82
CA GLU A 279 7.84 9.90 -25.51
C GLU A 279 6.57 10.75 -25.39
N PHE A 280 6.06 10.84 -24.17
CA PHE A 280 5.06 11.80 -23.76
C PHE A 280 5.69 12.69 -22.71
N SER A 281 5.75 13.99 -22.96
CA SER A 281 6.38 14.95 -22.05
C SER A 281 5.38 15.96 -21.53
N GLY A 282 5.45 16.25 -20.24
CA GLY A 282 4.63 17.27 -19.58
C GLY A 282 3.16 16.91 -19.46
N ILE A 283 2.82 15.61 -19.37
CA ILE A 283 1.42 15.22 -19.16
C ILE A 283 1.01 15.66 -17.74
N PRO A 284 -0.06 16.43 -17.56
CA PRO A 284 -0.52 16.82 -16.22
C PRO A 284 -0.85 15.60 -15.36
N LEU A 285 -0.30 15.52 -14.15
CA LEU A 285 -0.46 14.35 -13.28
C LEU A 285 -1.94 14.06 -12.95
N LYS A 286 -2.78 15.10 -12.90
CA LYS A 286 -4.24 15.00 -12.70
C LYS A 286 -4.96 14.06 -13.67
N TYR A 287 -4.42 13.84 -14.87
CA TYR A 287 -5.00 12.89 -15.84
C TYR A 287 -4.77 11.43 -15.46
N TRP A 288 -3.86 11.18 -14.52
CA TRP A 288 -3.46 9.87 -14.05
C TRP A 288 -3.88 9.61 -12.59
N ASP A 289 -4.43 10.62 -11.90
CA ASP A 289 -4.95 10.51 -10.53
C ASP A 289 -5.98 9.39 -10.36
N TRP A 290 -6.77 9.11 -11.40
CA TRP A 290 -7.77 8.04 -11.37
C TRP A 290 -7.16 6.64 -11.32
N PHE A 291 -5.96 6.47 -11.88
CA PHE A 291 -5.18 5.24 -11.78
C PHE A 291 -4.33 5.16 -10.50
N LYS A 292 -4.32 6.20 -9.67
CA LYS A 292 -3.46 6.31 -8.49
C LYS A 292 -1.98 6.14 -8.82
N ILE A 293 -1.57 6.53 -10.04
CA ILE A 293 -0.17 6.55 -10.43
C ILE A 293 0.45 7.80 -9.81
N THR A 294 1.04 7.61 -8.63
CA THR A 294 1.75 8.66 -7.89
C THR A 294 3.14 8.19 -7.51
N PRO A 295 4.13 9.10 -7.45
CA PRO A 295 5.44 8.80 -6.87
C PRO A 295 5.32 8.13 -5.50
N GLU A 296 5.98 7.00 -5.33
CA GLU A 296 5.98 6.24 -4.08
C GLU A 296 7.05 6.74 -3.14
N SER A 297 6.73 6.86 -1.84
CA SER A 297 7.70 7.14 -0.79
C SER A 297 8.37 5.86 -0.31
N THR A 298 9.69 5.89 -0.14
CA THR A 298 10.46 4.79 0.48
C THR A 298 10.40 4.81 2.01
N THR A 299 9.77 5.84 2.60
CA THR A 299 9.70 6.05 4.05
C THR A 299 8.27 5.97 4.57
N TYR A 300 7.36 6.69 3.92
CA TYR A 300 5.99 6.84 4.38
C TYR A 300 5.08 5.91 3.58
N SER A 301 4.42 4.99 4.27
CA SER A 301 3.43 4.13 3.63
C SER A 301 2.23 4.94 3.13
N LEU A 302 1.58 4.44 2.07
CA LEU A 302 0.34 5.06 1.58
C LEU A 302 -0.72 5.13 2.68
N ALA A 303 -0.86 4.07 3.49
CA ALA A 303 -1.78 4.04 4.63
C ALA A 303 -1.48 5.12 5.67
N PHE A 304 -0.19 5.38 5.98
CA PHE A 304 0.19 6.46 6.90
C PHE A 304 -0.16 7.83 6.32
N ILE A 305 0.10 8.04 5.03
CA ILE A 305 -0.23 9.29 4.32
C ILE A 305 -1.75 9.51 4.36
N GLU A 306 -2.55 8.48 4.06
CA GLU A 306 -4.01 8.57 4.07
C GLU A 306 -4.56 8.87 5.48
N LYS A 307 -4.05 8.21 6.53
CA LYS A 307 -4.41 8.54 7.93
C LYS A 307 -4.10 9.99 8.26
N HIS A 308 -2.94 10.48 7.84
CA HIS A 308 -2.58 11.88 8.03
C HIS A 308 -3.52 12.83 7.28
N GLU A 309 -3.89 12.53 6.03
CA GLU A 309 -4.79 13.37 5.23
C GLU A 309 -6.24 13.36 5.77
N ASN A 310 -6.67 12.24 6.34
CA ASN A 310 -7.98 12.10 6.97
C ASN A 310 -8.07 12.69 8.39
N GLY A 311 -6.92 13.07 8.97
CA GLY A 311 -6.85 13.59 10.34
C GLY A 311 -6.95 12.50 11.41
N GLU A 312 -6.66 11.24 11.07
CA GLU A 312 -6.66 10.08 11.97
C GLU A 312 -5.30 9.93 12.69
N ILE A 313 -4.72 11.06 13.07
CA ILE A 313 -3.43 11.18 13.73
C ILE A 313 -3.50 12.22 14.84
N ASP A 314 -3.01 11.86 16.02
CA ASP A 314 -2.83 12.77 17.14
C ASP A 314 -1.57 13.61 16.95
N HIS A 315 -1.63 14.86 17.41
CA HIS A 315 -0.50 15.80 17.39
C HIS A 315 -0.18 16.31 18.79
N CYS A 316 1.07 16.13 19.22
CA CYS A 316 1.62 16.67 20.45
C CYS A 316 2.75 17.66 20.13
N THR A 317 2.47 18.95 20.31
CA THR A 317 3.43 20.04 20.08
C THR A 317 4.03 20.51 21.39
N ILE A 318 5.36 20.53 21.48
CA ILE A 318 6.11 20.84 22.70
C ILE A 318 7.03 22.01 22.40
N ARG A 319 7.00 23.01 23.28
CA ARG A 319 7.89 24.19 23.28
C ARG A 319 8.56 24.26 24.64
N SER A 320 9.75 24.85 24.73
CA SER A 320 10.50 24.93 26.00
C SER A 320 9.71 25.53 27.17
N LYS A 321 8.73 26.41 26.89
CA LYS A 321 7.89 27.07 27.90
C LYS A 321 6.42 26.64 27.91
N ARG A 322 5.95 25.85 26.94
CA ARG A 322 4.52 25.51 26.77
C ARG A 322 4.35 24.20 26.00
N ARG A 323 3.29 23.45 26.29
CA ARG A 323 2.88 22.27 25.51
C ARG A 323 1.48 22.47 24.91
N GLN A 324 1.19 21.83 23.79
CA GLN A 324 -0.14 21.75 23.17
C GLN A 324 -0.39 20.31 22.70
N PHE A 325 -1.55 19.75 23.01
CA PHE A 325 -1.96 18.41 22.53
C PHE A 325 -3.31 18.53 21.82
N ASN A 326 -3.42 18.07 20.57
CA ASN A 326 -4.62 18.19 19.73
C ASN A 326 -5.27 19.58 19.82
N GLN A 327 -4.45 20.63 19.64
CA GLN A 327 -4.83 22.05 19.71
C GLN A 327 -5.29 22.56 21.08
N LYS A 328 -5.34 21.71 22.12
CA LYS A 328 -5.55 22.14 23.51
C LYS A 328 -4.23 22.52 24.13
N ALA A 329 -4.08 23.80 24.49
CA ALA A 329 -2.90 24.28 25.17
C ALA A 329 -2.87 23.77 26.62
N VAL A 330 -1.78 23.09 26.97
CA VAL A 330 -1.43 22.73 28.34
C VAL A 330 -0.23 23.58 28.72
N SER A 331 -0.44 24.59 29.58
CA SER A 331 0.63 25.51 29.98
C SER A 331 1.55 24.86 31.01
N GLU A 332 2.25 23.82 30.61
CA GLU A 332 3.28 23.14 31.39
C GLU A 332 4.65 23.41 30.77
N VAL A 333 5.60 23.76 31.63
CA VAL A 333 6.98 24.03 31.24
C VAL A 333 7.71 22.70 31.08
N VAL A 334 8.51 22.55 30.02
CA VAL A 334 9.31 21.34 29.83
C VAL A 334 10.32 21.23 30.97
N PRO A 335 10.35 20.11 31.71
CA PRO A 335 11.28 19.92 32.83
C PRO A 335 12.74 19.86 32.38
N ASN A 336 13.66 20.12 33.30
CA ASN A 336 15.11 20.06 33.00
C ASN A 336 15.62 18.60 32.97
N GLU A 337 14.88 17.69 33.62
CA GLU A 337 15.10 16.26 33.63
C GLU A 337 14.43 15.56 32.43
N TRP A 338 15.01 14.43 32.02
CA TRP A 338 14.43 13.58 30.97
C TRP A 338 13.06 13.07 31.39
N THR A 339 12.03 13.50 30.67
CA THR A 339 10.63 13.15 30.95
C THR A 339 10.04 12.39 29.79
N LEU A 340 9.27 11.34 30.08
CA LEU A 340 8.60 10.53 29.06
C LEU A 340 7.39 11.25 28.49
N TYR A 341 7.39 11.54 27.19
CA TYR A 341 6.27 12.17 26.50
C TYR A 341 5.37 11.18 25.77
N VAL A 342 5.96 10.14 25.16
CA VAL A 342 5.25 9.13 24.36
C VAL A 342 5.87 7.76 24.56
N ALA A 343 5.03 6.73 24.76
CA ALA A 343 5.41 5.32 24.82
C ALA A 343 4.29 4.42 24.29
N ASN A 344 4.62 3.39 23.49
CA ASN A 344 3.65 2.44 22.94
C ASN A 344 3.23 1.33 23.91
N ASN A 345 4.04 1.02 24.91
CA ASN A 345 3.70 0.14 26.03
C ASN A 345 4.56 0.55 27.25
N LEU A 346 4.12 0.23 28.47
CA LEU A 346 4.93 0.38 29.69
C LEU A 346 6.05 -0.66 29.76
N GLU A 347 5.90 -1.79 29.08
CA GLU A 347 6.85 -2.92 29.08
C GLU A 347 7.68 -3.03 27.78
N SER A 348 7.46 -2.18 26.77
CA SER A 348 8.05 -2.28 25.41
C SER A 348 7.76 -1.00 24.60
N HIS A 349 8.41 -0.62 23.50
CA HIS A 349 9.83 -0.62 23.13
C HIS A 349 10.23 0.80 22.73
N ASP A 350 9.33 1.63 22.20
CA ASP A 350 9.65 2.97 21.68
C ASP A 350 9.28 4.06 22.69
N HIS A 351 10.29 4.70 23.26
CA HIS A 351 10.10 5.79 24.22
C HIS A 351 10.64 7.10 23.67
N VAL A 352 9.82 8.15 23.77
CA VAL A 352 10.23 9.53 23.46
C VAL A 352 10.40 10.30 24.76
N TYR A 353 11.64 10.57 25.12
CA TYR A 353 12.02 11.42 26.24
C TYR A 353 12.39 12.81 25.76
N ILE A 354 11.96 13.82 26.51
CA ILE A 354 12.24 15.21 26.22
C ILE A 354 12.67 15.91 27.50
N LYS A 355 13.69 16.76 27.40
CA LYS A 355 14.12 17.66 28.47
C LYS A 355 14.38 19.06 27.93
N ARG A 356 14.38 20.03 28.84
CA ARG A 356 14.77 21.41 28.56
C ARG A 356 16.27 21.59 28.81
N VAL A 357 16.92 22.30 27.91
CA VAL A 357 18.31 22.78 28.05
C VAL A 357 18.25 24.29 27.81
N ASP A 358 18.30 25.08 28.88
CA ASP A 358 18.04 26.53 28.87
C ASP A 358 16.68 26.90 28.29
N ASP A 359 16.64 27.57 27.13
CA ASP A 359 15.41 27.90 26.39
C ASP A 359 15.13 26.95 25.21
N LYS A 360 15.92 25.87 25.10
CA LYS A 360 15.90 24.86 24.03
C LYS A 360 15.40 23.52 24.55
N ILE A 361 15.18 22.60 23.62
CA ILE A 361 14.69 21.24 23.87
C ILE A 361 15.75 20.24 23.43
N ALA A 362 15.94 19.19 24.22
CA ALA A 362 16.66 17.99 23.81
C ALA A 362 15.67 16.82 23.69
N VAL A 363 15.94 15.92 22.75
CA VAL A 363 15.11 14.74 22.46
C VAL A 363 15.96 13.49 22.65
N LYS A 364 15.38 12.46 23.26
CA LYS A 364 16.00 11.14 23.38
C LYS A 364 14.97 10.08 23.02
N LEU A 365 15.26 9.29 22.00
CA LEU A 365 14.48 8.13 21.59
C LEU A 365 15.19 6.89 22.09
N VAL A 366 14.45 6.01 22.74
CA VAL A 366 14.98 4.73 23.22
C VAL A 366 14.15 3.62 22.61
N ARG A 367 14.83 2.66 21.98
CA ARG A 367 14.23 1.41 21.52
C ARG A 367 15.08 0.22 21.87
N ASN A 368 14.59 -0.62 22.77
CA ASN A 368 15.36 -1.75 23.32
C ASN A 368 16.71 -1.24 23.85
N ASP A 369 17.81 -1.78 23.33
CA ASP A 369 19.18 -1.38 23.68
C ASP A 369 19.70 -0.21 22.84
N HIS A 370 18.91 0.31 21.90
CA HIS A 370 19.28 1.41 21.03
C HIS A 370 18.79 2.76 21.58
N THR A 371 19.61 3.79 21.41
CA THR A 371 19.32 5.16 21.82
C THR A 371 19.73 6.16 20.76
N LEU A 372 18.77 6.98 20.30
CA LEU A 372 19.05 8.21 19.55
C LEU A 372 18.89 9.41 20.49
N GLU A 373 19.94 10.20 20.65
CA GLU A 373 19.91 11.43 21.45
C GLU A 373 20.21 12.64 20.57
N VAL A 374 19.39 13.68 20.71
CA VAL A 374 19.49 14.94 19.98
C VAL A 374 19.63 16.06 21.01
N LEU A 375 20.83 16.64 21.06
CA LEU A 375 21.19 17.68 22.03
C LEU A 375 21.37 19.03 21.34
N PRO A 376 20.73 20.10 21.83
CA PRO A 376 20.93 21.44 21.27
C PRO A 376 22.32 21.98 21.60
N VAL A 377 22.89 22.76 20.69
CA VAL A 377 24.15 23.49 20.91
C VAL A 377 23.87 24.78 21.65
N ALA A 378 24.62 25.09 22.70
CA ALA A 378 24.32 26.20 23.64
C ALA A 378 24.17 27.57 22.94
N GLU A 379 25.07 27.91 22.02
CA GLU A 379 25.16 29.26 21.44
C GLU A 379 24.47 29.40 20.06
N THR A 380 24.10 28.30 19.42
CA THR A 380 23.53 28.30 18.07
C THR A 380 22.14 27.65 18.04
N ASN A 381 21.38 27.80 16.96
CA ASN A 381 20.15 27.01 16.73
C ASN A 381 20.48 25.65 16.07
N ASP A 382 21.65 25.09 16.39
CA ASP A 382 22.09 23.79 15.89
C ASP A 382 21.93 22.71 16.97
N TYR A 383 22.16 21.45 16.59
CA TYR A 383 22.07 20.29 17.44
C TYR A 383 23.04 19.19 17.02
N HIS A 384 23.44 18.38 18.00
CA HIS A 384 24.21 17.16 17.79
C HIS A 384 23.28 15.95 17.89
N ILE A 385 23.42 15.03 16.95
CA ILE A 385 22.74 13.73 16.98
C ILE A 385 23.78 12.67 17.31
N THR A 386 23.46 11.83 18.30
CA THR A 386 24.22 10.61 18.62
C THR A 386 23.27 9.42 18.57
N TYR A 387 23.68 8.34 17.90
CA TYR A 387 22.97 7.07 17.89
C TYR A 387 23.90 6.02 18.49
N ASP A 388 23.48 5.36 19.57
CA ASP A 388 24.28 4.36 20.30
C ASP A 388 25.69 4.87 20.66
N ALA A 389 25.76 6.13 21.09
CA ALA A 389 26.98 6.89 21.40
C ALA A 389 27.88 7.26 20.19
N ASP A 390 27.51 6.87 18.97
CA ASP A 390 28.20 7.28 17.76
C ASP A 390 27.63 8.58 17.19
N ALA A 391 28.52 9.48 16.75
CA ALA A 391 28.12 10.69 16.04
C ALA A 391 27.40 10.33 14.73
N SER A 392 26.25 10.95 14.50
CA SER A 392 25.37 10.59 13.39
C SER A 392 25.57 11.44 12.14
N SER A 393 25.33 10.84 10.97
CA SER A 393 25.26 11.50 9.66
C SER A 393 23.99 12.33 9.49
N ASN A 394 23.90 13.12 8.41
CA ASN A 394 22.72 13.93 8.09
C ASN A 394 21.44 13.13 7.79
N GLU A 395 21.58 11.87 7.42
CA GLU A 395 20.50 10.92 7.17
C GLU A 395 20.95 9.57 7.68
N ARG A 396 20.04 8.82 8.30
CA ARG A 396 20.27 7.43 8.72
C ARG A 396 18.97 6.66 8.64
N GLN A 397 19.07 5.45 8.13
CA GLN A 397 17.95 4.52 8.02
C GLN A 397 18.34 3.15 8.57
N GLU A 398 17.62 2.75 9.60
CA GLU A 398 17.65 1.45 10.26
C GLU A 398 16.26 0.79 10.10
N GLU A 399 16.13 -0.48 10.49
CA GLU A 399 14.86 -1.22 10.42
C GLU A 399 13.73 -0.56 11.25
N TRP A 400 14.07 0.13 12.33
CA TRP A 400 13.10 0.74 13.25
C TRP A 400 13.09 2.27 13.21
N LEU A 401 14.15 2.89 12.69
CA LEU A 401 14.41 4.33 12.77
C LEU A 401 14.81 4.86 11.40
N HIS A 402 14.15 5.91 10.93
CA HIS A 402 14.65 6.76 9.86
C HIS A 402 14.70 8.19 10.36
N TYR A 403 15.82 8.88 10.22
CA TYR A 403 15.86 10.33 10.42
C TYR A 403 16.60 11.03 9.29
N ARG A 404 16.21 12.30 9.07
CA ARG A 404 16.82 13.18 8.08
C ARG A 404 16.87 14.61 8.55
N ILE A 405 18.01 15.25 8.33
CA ILE A 405 18.22 16.67 8.53
C ILE A 405 17.84 17.41 7.25
N PHE A 406 16.92 18.37 7.38
CA PHE A 406 16.54 19.33 6.36
C PHE A 406 17.24 20.65 6.67
N ASP A 407 18.21 21.00 5.84
CA ASP A 407 18.95 22.25 5.93
C ASP A 407 18.40 23.23 4.86
N GLU A 408 17.24 23.81 5.16
CA GLU A 408 16.62 24.82 4.31
C GLU A 408 16.92 26.22 4.86
N ASP A 409 17.77 26.98 4.15
CA ASP A 409 18.21 28.40 4.24
C ASP A 409 18.22 29.14 5.59
N ILE A 410 17.18 29.00 6.43
CA ILE A 410 16.98 29.76 7.67
C ILE A 410 16.78 28.85 8.89
N HIS A 411 16.33 27.60 8.71
CA HIS A 411 16.02 26.69 9.82
C HIS A 411 16.40 25.23 9.54
N LYS A 412 17.43 24.75 10.24
CA LYS A 412 17.80 23.33 10.26
C LYS A 412 16.74 22.54 11.04
N ARG A 413 16.02 21.64 10.36
CA ARG A 413 14.99 20.79 10.96
C ARG A 413 15.42 19.33 10.93
N LEU A 414 15.14 18.61 12.00
CA LEU A 414 15.30 17.16 12.06
C LEU A 414 13.94 16.51 11.97
N VAL A 415 13.80 15.56 11.08
CA VAL A 415 12.62 14.70 11.00
C VAL A 415 13.02 13.30 11.38
N ILE A 416 12.25 12.68 12.27
CA ILE A 416 12.49 11.32 12.74
C ILE A 416 11.20 10.52 12.56
N PHE A 417 11.29 9.33 11.99
CA PHE A 417 10.19 8.42 11.80
C PHE A 417 10.54 7.05 12.38
N LEU A 418 9.77 6.61 13.35
CA LEU A 418 9.86 5.29 13.95
C LEU A 418 8.99 4.33 13.14
N GLN A 419 9.58 3.64 12.17
CA GLN A 419 8.86 2.92 11.12
C GLN A 419 7.83 1.91 11.65
N GLN A 420 8.21 1.17 12.71
CA GLN A 420 7.36 0.11 13.25
C GLN A 420 6.25 0.65 14.17
N SER A 421 6.51 1.77 14.85
CA SER A 421 5.58 2.39 15.78
C SER A 421 4.85 3.57 15.16
N GLY A 422 5.06 3.88 13.88
CA GLY A 422 4.57 5.02 13.10
C GLY A 422 4.67 6.39 13.77
N VAL A 423 5.47 6.52 14.83
CA VAL A 423 5.69 7.78 15.55
C VAL A 423 6.59 8.64 14.71
N HIS A 424 6.15 9.86 14.46
CA HIS A 424 6.85 10.84 13.64
C HIS A 424 7.18 12.07 14.47
N LEU A 425 8.42 12.55 14.42
CA LEU A 425 8.89 13.73 15.12
C LEU A 425 9.42 14.77 14.14
N GLU A 426 9.00 16.02 14.30
CA GLU A 426 9.63 17.20 13.70
C GLU A 426 10.29 18.02 14.80
N TYR A 427 11.59 18.31 14.68
CA TYR A 427 12.39 19.00 15.69
C TYR A 427 13.17 20.18 15.08
N ASP A 428 13.15 21.34 15.76
CA ASP A 428 13.82 22.58 15.33
C ASP A 428 14.62 23.27 16.44
N VAL A 429 15.12 22.51 17.43
CA VAL A 429 15.80 23.00 18.65
C VAL A 429 14.87 23.63 19.69
N ARG A 430 13.91 24.44 19.27
CA ARG A 430 13.00 25.17 20.20
C ARG A 430 11.67 24.45 20.37
N HIS A 431 11.34 23.57 19.44
CA HIS A 431 10.07 22.88 19.34
C HIS A 431 10.28 21.42 18.93
N VAL A 432 9.37 20.58 19.42
CA VAL A 432 9.17 19.20 18.96
C VAL A 432 7.70 19.03 18.63
N VAL A 433 7.37 18.48 17.48
CA VAL A 433 6.04 17.96 17.20
C VAL A 433 6.12 16.47 17.06
N ILE A 434 5.32 15.77 17.87
CA ILE A 434 5.17 14.32 17.82
C ILE A 434 3.80 14.03 17.21
N THR A 435 3.81 13.33 16.08
CA THR A 435 2.62 12.83 15.40
C THR A 435 2.50 11.33 15.66
N ILE A 436 1.30 10.92 16.06
CA ILE A 436 1.05 9.58 16.60
C ILE A 436 -0.24 9.05 15.99
N PRO A 437 -0.22 7.90 15.31
CA PRO A 437 -1.43 7.33 14.73
C PRO A 437 -2.50 6.95 15.78
N GLU A 438 -3.75 7.25 15.46
CA GLU A 438 -4.90 6.94 16.32
C GLU A 438 -5.13 5.41 16.48
N GLY A 439 -5.89 5.03 17.51
CA GLY A 439 -6.36 3.64 17.70
C GLY A 439 -5.43 2.75 18.53
N THR A 440 -4.45 3.32 19.22
CA THR A 440 -3.50 2.61 20.09
C THR A 440 -3.42 3.22 21.47
N TYR A 441 -3.02 2.41 22.45
CA TYR A 441 -2.80 2.86 23.81
C TYR A 441 -1.42 3.48 23.92
N TRP A 442 -1.37 4.80 24.04
CA TRP A 442 -0.15 5.56 24.25
C TRP A 442 -0.06 6.07 25.68
N TYR A 443 1.16 6.10 26.22
CA TYR A 443 1.46 6.60 27.55
C TYR A 443 2.41 7.81 27.49
N GLY A 444 2.53 8.52 28.61
CA GLY A 444 3.45 9.65 28.77
C GLY A 444 2.74 11.00 28.83
N GLN A 445 3.54 12.06 28.94
CA GLN A 445 3.03 13.41 29.11
C GLN A 445 2.01 13.76 28.03
N CYS A 446 2.25 13.46 26.75
CA CYS A 446 1.33 13.80 25.66
C CYS A 446 -0.13 13.35 25.90
N TYR A 447 -0.33 12.27 26.67
CA TYR A 447 -1.65 11.70 26.97
C TYR A 447 -2.10 11.91 28.43
N SER A 448 -1.28 12.53 29.29
CA SER A 448 -1.68 12.88 30.66
C SER A 448 -2.71 14.01 30.65
N GLY A 449 -3.90 13.76 31.22
CA GLY A 449 -4.97 14.77 31.36
C GLY A 449 -6.08 14.69 30.30
N VAL A 450 -5.90 13.89 29.25
CA VAL A 450 -7.01 13.39 28.45
C VAL A 450 -7.56 12.20 29.23
N LYS A 451 -8.81 12.24 29.69
CA LYS A 451 -9.44 11.09 30.34
C LYS A 451 -9.16 9.86 29.48
N SER A 452 -8.32 8.95 29.97
CA SER A 452 -7.97 7.72 29.28
C SER A 452 -9.26 7.12 28.74
N LEU A 453 -9.29 6.80 27.44
CA LEU A 453 -10.17 5.74 26.99
C LEU A 453 -9.77 4.54 27.83
N ILE A 454 -10.56 4.31 28.88
CA ILE A 454 -10.39 3.18 29.79
C ILE A 454 -10.28 1.98 28.87
N PRO A 455 -9.19 1.18 28.94
CA PRO A 455 -9.14 -0.03 28.15
C PRO A 455 -10.44 -0.77 28.44
N PRO A 456 -11.17 -1.29 27.42
CA PRO A 456 -12.30 -2.14 27.70
C PRO A 456 -11.73 -3.17 28.66
N THR A 457 -12.21 -3.11 29.91
CA THR A 457 -11.80 -4.09 30.89
C THR A 457 -12.05 -5.39 30.19
N THR A 458 -11.03 -6.24 30.14
CA THR A 458 -11.19 -7.66 29.91
C THR A 458 -12.02 -8.18 31.08
N GLY A 459 -13.28 -7.76 31.12
CA GLY A 459 -14.33 -8.47 31.80
C GLY A 459 -14.31 -9.81 31.12
N ASN A 460 -13.79 -10.78 31.86
CA ASN A 460 -14.11 -12.18 31.66
C ASN A 460 -15.63 -12.27 31.55
N LEU A 461 -16.14 -12.14 30.33
CA LEU A 461 -17.38 -12.78 29.93
C LEU A 461 -17.08 -14.26 29.98
N PHE A 462 -17.17 -14.80 31.19
CA PHE A 462 -17.60 -16.16 31.43
C PHE A 462 -18.89 -16.34 30.63
N PHE A 463 -18.76 -16.80 29.39
CA PHE A 463 -19.82 -17.58 28.79
C PHE A 463 -19.86 -18.87 29.59
N SER A 464 -20.81 -18.94 30.52
CA SER A 464 -21.23 -20.21 31.09
C SER A 464 -21.54 -21.14 29.92
N LYS A 465 -20.86 -22.28 29.87
CA LYS A 465 -21.31 -23.43 29.10
C LYS A 465 -22.70 -23.79 29.60
N THR A 466 -23.73 -23.27 28.95
CA THR A 466 -25.07 -23.80 29.03
C THR A 466 -25.20 -24.83 27.93
N ASN A 467 -25.35 -26.09 28.36
CA ASN A 467 -25.72 -27.22 27.53
C ASN A 467 -26.91 -26.86 26.62
N ILE A 468 -26.71 -26.98 25.31
CA ILE A 468 -27.80 -27.29 24.39
C ILE A 468 -27.44 -28.64 23.77
N SER A 469 -27.95 -29.68 24.44
CA SER A 469 -28.12 -31.00 23.85
C SER A 469 -29.27 -30.97 22.85
N SER A 470 -29.14 -31.82 21.83
CA SER A 470 -30.20 -32.44 21.03
C SER A 470 -31.11 -31.54 20.19
N MET A 471 -30.75 -31.40 18.92
CA MET A 471 -31.69 -31.64 17.83
C MET A 471 -30.94 -32.23 16.64
N GLU A 472 -30.87 -33.57 16.62
CA GLU A 472 -30.56 -34.34 15.43
C GLU A 472 -31.68 -34.09 14.39
N ARG A 473 -31.30 -33.63 13.20
CA ARG A 473 -32.07 -33.91 11.98
C ARG A 473 -31.15 -34.61 11.00
N GLU A 474 -31.61 -35.79 10.63
CA GLU A 474 -31.02 -36.73 9.70
C GLU A 474 -30.73 -36.07 8.35
N VAL A 475 -29.50 -36.26 7.86
CA VAL A 475 -29.13 -36.07 6.45
C VAL A 475 -28.93 -37.48 5.88
N PRO A 476 -29.59 -37.84 4.76
CA PRO A 476 -29.44 -39.18 4.19
C PRO A 476 -28.04 -39.40 3.63
N THR A 477 -27.39 -40.46 4.10
CA THR A 477 -26.14 -41.02 3.60
C THR A 477 -26.29 -41.48 2.15
N ALA A 478 -25.40 -41.00 1.27
CA ALA A 478 -25.23 -41.52 -0.08
C ALA A 478 -24.58 -42.91 -0.05
N GLU A 479 -25.22 -43.87 -0.74
CA GLU A 479 -24.72 -45.22 -1.00
C GLU A 479 -23.35 -45.19 -1.68
N LYS A 480 -22.38 -45.87 -1.07
CA LYS A 480 -21.15 -46.33 -1.72
C LYS A 480 -21.48 -47.56 -2.56
N ILE A 481 -21.46 -47.39 -3.89
CA ILE A 481 -21.43 -48.51 -4.84
C ILE A 481 -19.96 -48.94 -5.01
N SER A 482 -19.67 -50.14 -4.52
CA SER A 482 -18.40 -50.85 -4.70
C SER A 482 -18.23 -51.33 -6.14
N PRO A 483 -17.05 -51.18 -6.78
CA PRO A 483 -16.76 -51.89 -8.02
C PRO A 483 -16.31 -53.32 -7.71
N SER A 484 -17.00 -54.27 -8.33
CA SER A 484 -16.69 -55.69 -8.39
C SER A 484 -15.34 -55.96 -9.06
N THR A 485 -14.51 -56.74 -8.38
CA THR A 485 -13.32 -57.41 -8.92
C THR A 485 -13.71 -58.45 -9.97
N SER A 486 -13.23 -58.29 -11.20
CA SER A 486 -13.20 -59.35 -12.22
C SER A 486 -11.77 -59.86 -12.42
N ASN A 487 -11.58 -61.13 -12.10
CA ASN A 487 -10.39 -61.92 -12.41
C ASN A 487 -10.19 -62.00 -13.93
N ILE A 488 -8.97 -61.72 -14.41
CA ILE A 488 -8.51 -62.16 -15.73
C ILE A 488 -7.25 -63.00 -15.53
N THR A 489 -7.42 -64.28 -15.84
CA THR A 489 -6.43 -65.34 -15.90
C THR A 489 -5.44 -65.06 -17.04
N LYS A 490 -4.14 -65.20 -16.74
CA LYS A 490 -3.09 -65.34 -17.75
C LYS A 490 -3.15 -66.75 -18.32
N GLU A 491 -3.30 -66.90 -19.62
CA GLU A 491 -2.91 -68.10 -20.35
C GLU A 491 -1.97 -67.73 -21.51
N LYS A 492 -0.94 -68.58 -21.67
CA LYS A 492 0.10 -68.53 -22.71
C LYS A 492 -0.50 -68.74 -24.10
N ILE A 493 -0.01 -68.01 -25.10
CA ILE A 493 0.86 -68.46 -26.21
C ILE A 493 1.50 -67.22 -26.82
#